data_AF-A0A841FLE5-F1
#
_entry.id   AF-A0A841FLE5-F1
#
_cell.length_a   1.000
_cell.length_b   1.000
_cell.length_c   1.000
_cell.angle_alpha   90.00
_cell.angle_beta   90.00
_cell.angle_gamma   90.00
#
_symmetry.space_group_name_H-M   'P 1'
#
loop_
_entity.id
_entity.type
_entity.pdbx_description
1 polymer ?
#
loop_
_entity_poly.entity_id
_entity_poly.type
_entity_poly.pdbx_seq_one_letter_code
_entity_poly.pdbx_strand_id
1 'polypeptide(L)'
;MLIAHLSDPHIRTGPLAAEPAAGLHHALARVVALDSRRPDSPAGLLGAEQLAWLDGVLTERPDVPAVVCLHHPPLAVGIPFLDGIRLDDGPALADVVARHPRVVRVLAGHVHRTVVAPFAGSLVATAPSTYRQTALRMHDDRPPGYLAEPTGFLLHQSTETGWVTHLVAASHAGPVLGM
;
A
#
# COMPACT_ATOMS: atom_id res chain seq x y z
N MET A 1 -3.15 -19.25 3.20
CA MET A 1 -2.85 -18.16 2.24
C MET A 1 -3.89 -17.07 2.44
N LEU A 2 -3.54 -15.93 3.02
CA LEU A 2 -4.45 -14.78 3.07
C LEU A 2 -4.20 -13.89 1.86
N ILE A 3 -5.26 -13.67 1.08
CA ILE A 3 -5.25 -12.76 -0.07
C ILE A 3 -5.90 -11.46 0.42
N ALA A 4 -5.12 -10.39 0.57
CA ALA A 4 -5.64 -9.05 0.81
C ALA A 4 -5.61 -8.28 -0.51
N HIS A 5 -6.78 -7.88 -1.01
CA HIS A 5 -6.94 -7.16 -2.27
C HIS A 5 -7.37 -5.72 -1.98
N LEU A 6 -6.46 -4.74 -2.13
CA LEU A 6 -6.68 -3.34 -1.77
C LEU A 6 -7.29 -2.54 -2.93
N SER A 7 -8.53 -2.85 -3.30
CA SER A 7 -9.33 -2.01 -4.21
C SER A 7 -10.60 -1.46 -3.58
N ASP A 8 -10.79 -1.58 -2.26
CA ASP A 8 -12.01 -1.13 -1.58
C ASP A 8 -11.68 -0.29 -0.31
N PRO A 9 -12.21 0.95 -0.18
CA PRO A 9 -11.99 1.84 0.96
C PRO A 9 -12.77 1.50 2.25
N HIS A 10 -13.43 0.34 2.37
CA HIS A 10 -14.27 0.02 3.53
C HIS A 10 -13.69 -0.98 4.54
N ILE A 11 -12.42 -0.84 4.91
CA ILE A 11 -11.88 -1.51 6.11
C ILE A 11 -12.39 -0.75 7.35
N ARG A 12 -13.53 -1.19 7.89
CA ARG A 12 -14.13 -0.68 9.13
C ARG A 12 -13.42 -1.27 10.36
N THR A 13 -12.83 -0.43 11.20
CA THR A 13 -12.50 -0.77 12.60
C THR A 13 -13.77 -0.84 13.45
N GLY A 14 -13.95 -1.87 14.30
CA GLY A 14 -15.13 -1.97 15.18
C GLY A 14 -15.28 -3.28 16.01
N PRO A 15 -16.26 -3.31 16.94
CA PRO A 15 -16.37 -4.21 18.11
C PRO A 15 -16.77 -5.67 17.86
N LEU A 16 -16.52 -6.23 16.67
CA LEU A 16 -16.57 -7.69 16.44
C LEU A 16 -15.26 -8.39 16.88
N ALA A 17 -14.58 -7.79 17.87
CA ALA A 17 -13.19 -8.02 18.24
C ALA A 17 -13.05 -8.66 19.64
N ALA A 18 -13.56 -9.87 19.85
CA ALA A 18 -13.28 -10.61 21.09
C ALA A 18 -12.98 -12.09 20.85
N GLU A 19 -11.86 -12.55 21.45
CA GLU A 19 -11.24 -13.88 21.61
C GLU A 19 -10.54 -14.58 20.39
N PRO A 20 -11.12 -14.76 19.19
CA PRO A 20 -10.36 -15.23 18.01
C PRO A 20 -9.51 -14.13 17.34
N ALA A 21 -9.72 -12.87 17.70
CA ALA A 21 -9.00 -11.72 17.15
C ALA A 21 -7.52 -11.73 17.56
N ALA A 22 -7.17 -12.19 18.77
CA ALA A 22 -5.78 -12.21 19.24
C ALA A 22 -4.92 -13.23 18.48
N GLY A 23 -5.47 -14.42 18.18
CA GLY A 23 -4.80 -15.44 17.37
C GLY A 23 -4.64 -15.05 15.90
N LEU A 24 -5.65 -14.41 15.31
CA LEU A 24 -5.57 -13.82 13.96
C LEU A 24 -4.58 -12.64 13.91
N HIS A 25 -4.51 -11.85 14.98
CA HIS A 25 -3.61 -10.70 15.15
C HIS A 25 -2.15 -11.08 15.47
N HIS A 26 -1.91 -12.34 15.87
CA HIS A 26 -0.57 -12.93 16.00
C HIS A 26 -0.14 -13.72 14.74
N ALA A 27 -1.09 -14.36 14.05
CA ALA A 27 -0.84 -15.17 12.86
C ALA A 27 -0.65 -14.34 11.56
N LEU A 28 -1.24 -13.15 11.52
CA LEU A 28 -1.09 -12.20 10.43
C LEU A 28 -0.19 -11.08 10.94
N ALA A 29 0.83 -10.71 10.20
CA ALA A 29 1.50 -9.43 10.41
C ALA A 29 0.47 -8.31 10.65
N ARG A 30 0.85 -7.31 11.46
CA ARG A 30 0.01 -6.15 11.73
C ARG A 30 -0.25 -5.41 10.40
N VAL A 31 -1.49 -5.40 9.93
CA VAL A 31 -1.89 -4.55 8.79
C VAL A 31 -2.46 -3.25 9.35
N VAL A 32 -1.87 -2.12 8.99
CA VAL A 32 -2.31 -0.78 9.40
C VAL A 32 -2.77 -0.03 8.16
N ALA A 33 -4.03 0.43 8.14
CA ALA A 33 -4.56 1.24 7.05
C ALA A 33 -4.70 2.70 7.48
N LEU A 34 -4.27 3.61 6.61
CA LEU A 34 -4.30 5.05 6.81
C LEU A 34 -5.16 5.72 5.73
N ASP A 35 -5.91 6.76 6.09
CA ASP A 35 -6.66 7.54 5.12
C ASP A 35 -5.84 8.75 4.68
N SER A 36 -5.44 8.76 3.41
CA SER A 36 -4.67 9.86 2.82
C SER A 36 -5.55 10.79 2.00
N ARG A 37 -6.87 10.58 1.94
CA ARG A 37 -7.76 11.41 1.13
C ARG A 37 -7.93 12.79 1.74
N ARG A 38 -7.89 13.79 0.87
CA ARG A 38 -8.21 15.17 1.20
C ARG A 38 -9.48 15.56 0.49
N PRO A 39 -10.39 16.28 1.16
CA PRO A 39 -11.46 16.97 0.47
C PRO A 39 -10.88 17.89 -0.62
N ASP A 40 -11.48 17.84 -1.81
CA ASP A 40 -11.21 18.76 -2.92
C ASP A 40 -9.76 18.80 -3.46
N SER A 41 -8.95 17.78 -3.16
CA SER A 41 -7.58 17.66 -3.69
C SER A 41 -7.31 16.24 -4.22
N PRO A 42 -6.67 16.12 -5.40
CA PRO A 42 -6.21 14.82 -5.91
C PRO A 42 -4.94 14.33 -5.20
N ALA A 43 -4.23 15.21 -4.48
CA ALA A 43 -3.06 14.87 -3.67
C ALA A 43 -3.48 14.32 -2.31
N GLY A 44 -2.59 13.56 -1.68
CA GLY A 44 -2.81 12.98 -0.36
C GLY A 44 -2.25 13.82 0.78
N LEU A 45 -2.78 13.62 1.99
CA LEU A 45 -2.20 14.10 3.25
C LEU A 45 -2.67 13.19 4.39
N LEU A 46 -1.77 12.78 5.28
CA LEU A 46 -2.12 12.03 6.50
C LEU A 46 -2.38 12.96 7.69
N GLY A 47 -1.53 13.97 7.85
CA GLY A 47 -1.56 14.89 8.97
C GLY A 47 -0.94 14.30 10.25
N ALA A 48 -0.60 15.19 11.18
CA ALA A 48 0.12 14.84 12.40
C ALA A 48 -0.61 13.83 13.28
N GLU A 49 -1.94 13.86 13.32
CA GLU A 49 -2.75 12.97 14.15
C GLU A 49 -2.62 11.50 13.70
N GLN A 50 -2.83 11.22 12.42
CA GLN A 50 -2.69 9.86 11.88
C GLN A 50 -1.24 9.35 11.97
N LEU A 51 -0.25 10.23 11.77
CA LEU A 51 1.16 9.88 11.89
C LEU A 51 1.56 9.54 13.34
N ALA A 52 1.07 10.32 14.32
CA ALA A 52 1.28 10.01 15.74
C ALA A 52 0.56 8.73 16.15
N TRP A 53 -0.65 8.51 15.65
CA TRP A 53 -1.39 7.26 15.85
C TRP A 53 -0.65 6.05 15.28
N LEU A 54 -0.13 6.16 14.04
CA LEU A 54 0.68 5.12 13.41
C LEU A 54 1.90 4.78 14.28
N ASP A 55 2.64 5.80 14.72
CA ASP A 55 3.83 5.63 15.56
C ASP A 55 3.51 4.90 16.88
N GLY A 56 2.40 5.28 17.52
CA GLY A 56 1.91 4.62 18.73
C GLY A 56 1.56 3.14 18.48
N VAL A 57 0.75 2.87 17.45
CA VAL A 57 0.35 1.50 17.08
C VAL A 57 1.57 0.63 16.78
N LEU A 58 2.56 1.15 16.06
CA LEU A 58 3.79 0.40 15.77
C LEU A 58 4.61 0.13 17.05
N THR A 59 4.72 1.13 17.93
CA THR A 59 5.43 1.04 19.22
C THR A 59 4.84 -0.01 20.16
N GLU A 60 3.53 -0.25 20.14
CA GLU A 60 2.88 -1.24 21.03
C GLU A 60 3.43 -2.67 20.87
N ARG A 61 3.88 -3.04 19.66
CA ARG A 61 4.47 -4.36 19.40
C ARG A 61 5.62 -4.21 18.39
N PRO A 62 6.79 -3.74 18.85
CA PRO A 62 7.88 -3.38 17.95
C PRO A 62 8.49 -4.60 17.27
N ASP A 63 8.30 -5.81 17.81
CA ASP A 63 8.83 -7.07 17.27
C ASP A 63 7.92 -7.74 16.24
N VAL A 64 6.67 -7.29 16.09
CA VAL A 64 5.70 -7.88 15.17
C VAL A 64 5.82 -7.21 13.79
N PRO A 65 6.03 -7.96 12.70
CA PRO A 65 6.03 -7.40 11.35
C PRO A 65 4.75 -6.62 11.06
N ALA A 66 4.89 -5.47 10.39
CA ALA A 66 3.79 -4.61 10.02
C ALA A 66 3.79 -4.27 8.52
N VAL A 67 2.59 -4.20 7.94
CA VAL A 67 2.32 -3.71 6.60
C VAL A 67 1.48 -2.44 6.73
N VAL A 68 2.00 -1.32 6.25
CA VAL A 68 1.29 -0.03 6.26
C VAL A 68 0.65 0.17 4.91
N CYS A 69 -0.64 0.48 4.87
CA CYS A 69 -1.45 0.62 3.66
C CYS A 69 -2.02 2.03 3.58
N LEU A 70 -1.94 2.66 2.40
CA LEU A 70 -2.52 3.96 2.11
C LEU A 70 -2.90 4.07 0.62
N HIS A 71 -3.60 5.14 0.22
CA HIS A 71 -3.96 5.32 -1.18
C HIS A 71 -2.83 5.98 -1.99
N HIS A 72 -2.34 7.14 -1.53
CA HIS A 72 -1.36 7.95 -2.26
C HIS A 72 0.08 7.49 -1.98
N PRO A 73 0.96 7.36 -3.00
CA PRO A 73 2.36 7.00 -2.79
C PRO A 73 3.09 8.03 -1.94
N PRO A 74 3.92 7.63 -0.96
CA PRO A 74 4.67 8.53 -0.09
C PRO A 74 5.98 9.03 -0.71
N LEU A 75 6.23 8.74 -1.99
CA LEU A 75 7.40 9.15 -2.73
C LEU A 75 7.06 9.39 -4.20
N ALA A 76 7.95 10.09 -4.91
CA ALA A 76 7.85 10.26 -6.35
C ALA A 76 8.12 8.92 -7.05
N VAL A 77 7.17 8.47 -7.87
CA VAL A 77 7.20 7.21 -8.62
C VAL A 77 7.78 7.36 -10.03
N GLY A 78 8.21 8.57 -10.41
CA GLY A 78 8.86 8.85 -11.70
C GLY A 78 7.88 9.13 -12.84
N ILE A 79 6.65 9.52 -12.52
CA ILE A 79 5.60 9.88 -13.47
C ILE A 79 5.16 11.29 -13.11
N PRO A 80 5.69 12.34 -13.77
CA PRO A 80 5.61 13.70 -13.22
C PRO A 80 4.19 14.17 -12.88
N PHE A 81 3.18 13.81 -13.70
CA PHE A 81 1.78 14.10 -13.37
C PHE A 81 1.32 13.44 -12.05
N LEU A 82 1.60 12.15 -11.85
CA LEU A 82 1.20 11.43 -10.64
C LEU A 82 2.07 11.81 -9.44
N ASP A 83 3.34 12.17 -9.68
CA ASP A 83 4.21 12.71 -8.64
C ASP A 83 3.65 14.03 -8.11
N GLY A 84 3.02 14.85 -8.96
CA GLY A 84 2.35 16.10 -8.56
C GLY A 84 1.12 15.91 -7.68
N ILE A 85 0.56 14.69 -7.60
CA ILE A 85 -0.63 14.34 -6.81
C ILE A 85 -0.39 13.18 -5.84
N ARG A 86 0.86 13.00 -5.43
CA ARG A 86 1.29 12.00 -4.44
C ARG A 86 0.84 12.39 -3.01
N LEU A 87 1.31 11.66 -2.00
CA LEU A 87 1.16 12.07 -0.60
C LEU A 87 2.12 13.23 -0.28
N ASP A 88 1.57 14.38 0.14
CA ASP A 88 2.36 15.58 0.40
C ASP A 88 3.31 15.42 1.59
N ASP A 89 2.83 14.81 2.68
CA ASP A 89 3.59 14.54 3.89
C ASP A 89 4.28 13.16 3.88
N GLY A 90 4.61 12.66 2.68
CA GLY A 90 5.44 11.46 2.47
C GLY A 90 6.74 11.44 3.29
N PRO A 91 7.51 12.55 3.39
CA PRO A 91 8.68 12.61 4.27
C PRO A 91 8.35 12.38 5.75
N ALA A 92 7.23 12.89 6.25
CA ALA A 92 6.82 12.68 7.64
C ALA A 92 6.41 11.22 7.89
N LEU A 93 5.77 10.56 6.91
CA LEU A 93 5.56 9.12 6.97
C LEU A 93 6.88 8.34 6.96
N ALA A 94 7.86 8.77 6.15
CA ALA A 94 9.17 8.17 6.10
C ALA A 94 9.87 8.23 7.47
N ASP A 95 9.78 9.37 8.17
CA ASP A 95 10.33 9.53 9.53
C ASP A 95 9.71 8.54 10.53
N VAL A 96 8.40 8.31 10.46
CA VAL A 96 7.74 7.29 11.30
C VAL A 96 8.25 5.89 10.92
N VAL A 97 8.21 5.53 9.64
CA VAL A 97 8.61 4.19 9.18
C VAL A 97 10.07 3.87 9.51
N ALA A 98 10.98 4.85 9.40
CA ALA A 98 12.39 4.69 9.72
C ALA A 98 12.66 4.31 11.19
N ARG A 99 11.76 4.69 12.11
CA ARG A 99 11.84 4.31 13.54
C ARG A 99 11.39 2.88 13.81
N HIS A 100 10.68 2.25 12.86
CA HIS A 100 10.01 0.95 13.04
C HIS A 100 10.54 -0.07 12.03
N PRO A 101 11.71 -0.71 12.28
CA PRO A 101 12.36 -1.62 11.32
C PRO A 101 11.56 -2.91 11.02
N ARG A 102 10.49 -3.17 11.77
CA ARG A 102 9.54 -4.27 11.49
C ARG A 102 8.40 -3.86 10.57
N VAL A 103 8.34 -2.62 10.06
CA VAL A 103 7.50 -2.27 8.92
C VAL A 103 8.10 -2.92 7.68
N VAL A 104 7.56 -4.07 7.30
CA VAL A 104 8.10 -4.88 6.20
C VAL A 104 7.66 -4.36 4.84
N ARG A 105 6.52 -3.68 4.75
CA ARG A 105 6.02 -3.10 3.49
C ARG A 105 5.19 -1.84 3.76
N VAL A 106 5.29 -0.89 2.83
CA VAL A 106 4.32 0.19 2.64
C VAL A 106 3.59 -0.05 1.32
N LEU A 107 2.27 -0.13 1.33
CA LEU A 107 1.46 -0.46 0.16
C LEU A 107 0.61 0.74 -0.23
N ALA A 108 0.71 1.14 -1.50
CA ALA A 108 -0.04 2.25 -2.06
C ALA A 108 -0.91 1.82 -3.26
N GLY A 109 -1.90 2.65 -3.59
CA GLY A 109 -2.71 2.53 -4.79
C GLY A 109 -2.39 3.69 -5.74
N HIS A 110 -3.45 4.35 -6.22
CA HIS A 110 -3.45 5.63 -6.95
C HIS A 110 -2.79 5.64 -8.35
N VAL A 111 -1.63 5.01 -8.50
CA VAL A 111 -0.81 5.01 -9.72
C VAL A 111 -1.43 4.16 -10.83
N HIS A 112 -2.26 3.17 -10.47
CA HIS A 112 -2.84 2.19 -11.42
C HIS A 112 -1.76 1.47 -12.24
N ARG A 113 -0.60 1.23 -11.61
CA ARG A 113 0.48 0.39 -12.12
C ARG A 113 1.31 -0.11 -10.95
N THR A 114 2.03 -1.20 -11.18
CA THR A 114 3.02 -1.70 -10.23
C THR A 114 4.28 -0.85 -10.27
N VAL A 115 4.61 -0.22 -9.14
CA VAL A 115 5.88 0.46 -8.88
C VAL A 115 6.43 -0.09 -7.58
N VAL A 116 7.74 -0.33 -7.53
CA VAL A 116 8.43 -0.77 -6.33
C VAL A 116 9.63 0.13 -6.10
N ALA A 117 9.81 0.60 -4.87
CA ALA A 117 10.94 1.46 -4.51
C ALA A 117 11.34 1.25 -3.03
N PRO A 118 12.61 1.49 -2.67
CA PRO A 118 13.02 1.57 -1.27
C PRO A 118 12.33 2.76 -0.58
N PHE A 119 11.97 2.57 0.69
CA PHE A 119 11.32 3.63 1.47
C PHE A 119 11.63 3.48 2.96
N ALA A 120 12.43 4.40 3.53
CA ALA A 120 12.68 4.50 4.97
C ALA A 120 13.11 3.19 5.66
N GLY A 121 14.00 2.41 5.03
CA GLY A 121 14.43 1.10 5.54
C GLY A 121 13.45 -0.05 5.25
N SER A 122 12.33 0.25 4.60
CA SER A 122 11.32 -0.69 4.09
C SER A 122 11.24 -0.65 2.55
N LEU A 123 10.19 -1.24 1.99
CA LEU A 123 9.84 -1.18 0.58
C LEU A 123 8.43 -0.60 0.42
N VAL A 124 8.28 0.35 -0.50
CA VAL A 124 6.96 0.72 -1.00
C VAL A 124 6.62 -0.06 -2.25
N ALA A 125 5.36 -0.50 -2.37
CA ALA A 125 4.82 -1.08 -3.60
C ALA A 125 3.45 -0.48 -3.93
N THR A 126 3.25 -0.03 -5.16
CA THR A 126 1.92 0.34 -5.68
C THR A 126 1.28 -0.86 -6.37
N ALA A 127 -0.01 -1.08 -6.16
CA ALA A 127 -0.73 -2.13 -6.87
C ALA A 127 -1.14 -1.69 -8.29
N PRO A 128 -1.20 -2.61 -9.27
CA PRO A 128 -1.89 -2.34 -10.54
C PRO A 128 -3.39 -2.14 -10.27
N SER A 129 -4.09 -1.59 -11.26
CA SER A 129 -5.55 -1.46 -11.17
C SER A 129 -6.23 -2.78 -11.53
N THR A 130 -7.37 -3.06 -10.92
CA THR A 130 -8.29 -4.10 -11.38
C THR A 130 -9.15 -3.69 -12.58
N TYR A 131 -8.99 -2.46 -13.08
CA TYR A 131 -9.75 -1.95 -14.21
C TYR A 131 -8.89 -1.34 -15.31
N ARG A 132 -8.38 -0.11 -15.12
CA ARG A 132 -7.61 0.62 -16.14
C ARG A 132 -6.21 0.90 -15.65
N GLN A 133 -5.21 0.55 -16.45
CA GLN A 133 -3.83 0.92 -16.16
C GLN A 133 -3.52 2.32 -16.68
N THR A 134 -2.75 3.07 -15.91
CA THR A 134 -2.27 4.40 -16.32
C THR A 134 -1.06 4.26 -17.25
N ALA A 135 -0.94 5.06 -18.32
CA ALA A 135 0.22 4.98 -19.21
C ALA A 135 1.55 5.36 -18.53
N LEU A 136 2.65 4.73 -18.94
CA LEU A 136 4.01 5.08 -18.50
C LEU A 136 4.54 6.33 -19.23
N ARG A 137 4.04 7.50 -18.82
CA ARG A 137 4.47 8.81 -19.35
C ARG A 137 5.47 9.47 -18.39
N MET A 138 6.76 9.34 -18.66
CA MET A 138 7.83 9.79 -17.75
C MET A 138 8.54 11.09 -18.17
N HIS A 139 8.14 11.70 -19.28
CA HIS A 139 8.88 12.81 -19.91
C HIS A 139 8.29 14.21 -19.67
N ASP A 140 7.05 14.30 -19.19
CA ASP A 140 6.40 15.57 -18.86
C ASP A 140 5.28 15.35 -17.80
N ASP A 141 4.65 16.45 -17.38
CA ASP A 141 3.59 16.50 -16.36
C ASP A 141 2.17 16.45 -16.92
N ARG A 142 2.00 16.09 -18.20
CA ARG A 142 0.66 15.97 -18.77
C ARG A 142 -0.03 14.71 -18.25
N PRO A 143 -1.38 14.72 -18.15
CA PRO A 143 -2.12 13.52 -17.78
C PRO A 143 -1.68 12.31 -18.62
N PRO A 144 -1.26 11.21 -17.98
CA PRO A 144 -0.69 10.06 -18.67
C PRO A 144 -1.72 9.35 -19.58
N GLY A 145 -3.01 9.45 -19.26
CA GLY A 145 -4.06 8.69 -19.92
C GLY A 145 -4.04 7.20 -19.51
N TYR A 146 -4.91 6.42 -20.13
CA TYR A 146 -5.09 4.99 -19.81
C TYR A 146 -4.74 4.10 -20.99
N LEU A 147 -4.23 2.90 -20.69
CA LEU A 147 -3.91 1.86 -21.68
C LEU A 147 -4.71 0.59 -21.40
N ALA A 148 -4.92 -0.20 -22.45
CA ALA A 148 -5.52 -1.53 -22.38
C ALA A 148 -4.47 -2.59 -21.97
N GLU A 149 -3.80 -2.37 -20.86
CA GLU A 149 -2.89 -3.36 -20.25
C GLU A 149 -3.67 -4.32 -19.35
N PRO A 150 -3.16 -5.56 -19.12
CA PRO A 150 -3.78 -6.51 -18.20
C PRO A 150 -4.05 -5.88 -16.83
N THR A 151 -5.23 -6.18 -16.29
CA THR A 151 -5.52 -5.89 -14.88
C THR A 151 -4.75 -6.87 -14.00
N GLY A 152 -4.66 -6.57 -12.71
CA GLY A 152 -4.00 -7.46 -11.78
C GLY A 152 -4.14 -7.03 -10.34
N PHE A 153 -3.47 -7.76 -9.47
CA PHE A 153 -3.37 -7.46 -8.05
C PHE A 153 -2.03 -7.91 -7.50
N LEU A 154 -1.69 -7.45 -6.29
CA LEU A 154 -0.53 -7.93 -5.55
C LEU A 154 -0.97 -8.95 -4.51
N LEU A 155 -0.28 -10.09 -4.46
CA LEU A 155 -0.41 -11.08 -3.40
C LEU A 155 0.82 -11.00 -2.49
N HIS A 156 0.62 -10.59 -1.25
CA HIS A 156 1.68 -10.48 -0.24
C HIS A 156 1.65 -11.72 0.66
N GLN A 157 2.81 -12.34 0.85
CA GLN A 157 2.92 -13.56 1.64
C GLN A 157 4.14 -13.52 2.55
N SER A 158 3.96 -13.92 3.81
CA SER A 158 5.06 -14.26 4.71
C SER A 158 5.56 -15.66 4.39
N THR A 159 6.87 -15.81 4.34
CA THR A 159 7.60 -17.08 4.18
C THR A 159 8.55 -17.27 5.36
N GLU A 160 9.21 -18.43 5.43
CA GLU A 160 10.25 -18.69 6.43
C GLU A 160 11.45 -17.73 6.31
N THR A 161 11.70 -17.21 5.10
CA THR A 161 12.84 -16.34 4.79
C THR A 161 12.51 -14.85 4.77
N GLY A 162 11.23 -14.47 4.90
CA GLY A 162 10.81 -13.08 4.93
C GLY A 162 9.45 -12.84 4.27
N TRP A 163 9.36 -11.78 3.45
CA TRP A 163 8.13 -11.36 2.80
C TRP A 163 8.28 -11.33 1.29
N VAL A 164 7.38 -12.01 0.60
CA VAL A 164 7.30 -12.03 -0.86
C VAL A 164 6.06 -11.29 -1.33
N THR A 165 6.12 -10.74 -2.54
CA THR A 165 5.01 -10.05 -3.18
C THR A 165 4.95 -10.50 -4.63
N HIS A 166 3.86 -11.18 -4.98
CA HIS A 166 3.61 -11.63 -6.34
C HIS A 166 2.72 -10.61 -7.04
N LEU A 167 3.11 -10.21 -8.24
CA LEU A 167 2.21 -9.55 -9.17
C LEU A 167 1.40 -10.63 -9.89
N VAL A 168 0.08 -10.61 -9.72
CA VAL A 168 -0.83 -11.55 -10.35
C VAL A 168 -1.62 -10.81 -11.43
N ALA A 169 -1.40 -11.20 -12.69
CA ALA A 169 -2.23 -10.70 -13.78
C ALA A 169 -3.62 -11.35 -13.71
N ALA A 170 -4.66 -10.51 -13.71
CA ALA A 170 -6.06 -10.90 -13.77
C ALA A 170 -6.59 -10.75 -15.21
N SER A 171 -5.87 -11.28 -16.18
CA SER A 171 -6.30 -11.27 -17.59
C SER A 171 -7.20 -12.47 -17.91
N HIS A 172 -8.07 -12.32 -18.90
CA HIS A 172 -9.06 -13.30 -19.37
C HIS A 172 -8.46 -14.58 -20.00
N ALA A 173 -7.14 -14.77 -19.96
CA ALA A 173 -6.45 -15.83 -20.71
C ALA A 173 -6.24 -17.15 -19.93
N GLY A 174 -6.68 -17.27 -18.68
CA GLY A 174 -6.55 -18.52 -17.92
C GLY A 174 -6.91 -18.42 -16.43
N PRO A 175 -6.87 -19.54 -15.70
CA PRO A 175 -7.11 -19.57 -14.26
C PRO A 175 -6.06 -18.76 -13.50
N VAL A 176 -6.50 -17.93 -12.56
CA VAL A 176 -5.67 -17.00 -11.76
C VAL A 176 -4.78 -17.74 -10.75
N LEU A 177 -5.19 -18.92 -10.32
CA LEU A 177 -4.45 -19.83 -9.45
C LEU A 177 -4.47 -21.20 -10.12
N GLY A 178 -3.30 -21.85 -10.23
CA GLY A 178 -3.21 -23.20 -10.79
C GLY A 178 -3.98 -24.22 -9.93
N MET A 179 -4.59 -25.22 -10.59
CA MET A 179 -4.96 -26.48 -9.94
C MET A 179 -3.75 -27.41 -9.95
#